data_AF-A0A925DZV6-F1
#
_entry.id   AF-A0A925DZV6-F1
#
_cell.length_a   1.000
_cell.length_b   1.000
_cell.length_c   1.000
_cell.angle_alpha   90.00
_cell.angle_beta   90.00
_cell.angle_gamma   90.00
#
_symmetry.space_group_name_H-M   'P 1'
#
loop_
_entity.id
_entity.type
_entity.pdbx_description
1 polymer ?
#
loop_
_entity_poly.entity_id
_entity_poly.type
_entity_poly.pdbx_seq_one_letter_code
_entity_poly.pdbx_strand_id
1 'polypeptide(L)'
;MLTNDTKPMSPMKVQGIKKQPCDSRTTKKTKEPRQAVCPSCGHYAEFVHIGDQHWPARVAAAAGIPEVMALWNCIVCESTLSEIDLFR
;
A
#
# COMPACT_ATOMS: atom_id res chain seq x y z
N MET A 1 4.95 35.83 -49.86
CA MET A 1 3.81 36.03 -48.94
C MET A 1 3.38 34.67 -48.43
N LEU A 2 3.53 34.40 -47.13
CA LEU A 2 3.11 33.14 -46.49
C LEU A 2 2.41 33.52 -45.18
N THR A 3 1.08 33.44 -45.15
CA THR A 3 0.25 33.68 -43.96
C THR A 3 0.08 32.36 -43.22
N ASN A 4 0.58 32.29 -41.99
CA ASN A 4 0.36 31.14 -41.12
C ASN A 4 -0.95 31.34 -40.35
N ASP A 5 -2.04 30.79 -40.89
CA ASP A 5 -3.33 30.68 -40.20
C ASP A 5 -3.26 29.57 -39.13
N THR A 6 -2.95 29.96 -37.89
CA THR A 6 -3.01 29.04 -36.74
C THR A 6 -4.40 29.13 -36.13
N LYS A 7 -5.26 28.16 -36.48
CA LYS A 7 -6.62 28.02 -35.94
C LYS A 7 -6.57 27.56 -34.47
N PRO A 8 -7.19 28.28 -33.51
CA PRO A 8 -7.21 27.83 -32.12
C PRO A 8 -8.20 26.67 -31.94
N MET A 9 -7.76 25.58 -31.30
CA MET A 9 -8.62 24.46 -30.91
C MET A 9 -9.45 24.84 -29.68
N SER A 10 -10.76 24.59 -29.75
CA SER A 10 -11.72 24.80 -28.66
C SER A 10 -11.47 23.87 -27.46
N PRO A 11 -11.80 24.30 -26.23
CA PRO A 11 -11.64 23.47 -25.04
C PRO A 11 -12.74 22.39 -24.95
N MET A 12 -12.31 21.13 -24.85
CA MET A 12 -13.19 20.00 -24.53
C MET A 12 -13.68 20.10 -23.08
N LYS A 13 -15.01 20.09 -22.87
CA LYS A 13 -15.62 20.01 -21.53
C LYS A 13 -15.55 18.55 -21.04
N VAL A 14 -14.72 18.28 -20.04
CA VAL A 14 -14.70 16.99 -19.31
C VAL A 14 -15.86 16.97 -18.33
N GLN A 15 -16.82 16.07 -18.54
CA GLN A 15 -17.95 15.85 -17.63
C GLN A 15 -17.49 15.00 -16.43
N GLY A 16 -17.94 15.37 -15.23
CA GLY A 16 -17.46 14.86 -13.95
C GLY A 16 -17.64 13.34 -13.77
N ILE A 17 -16.56 12.69 -13.32
CA ILE A 17 -16.56 11.29 -12.90
C ILE A 17 -17.30 11.19 -11.56
N LYS A 18 -18.43 10.48 -11.53
CA LYS A 18 -19.12 10.10 -10.30
C LYS A 18 -18.22 9.13 -9.54
N LYS A 19 -17.67 9.57 -8.39
CA LYS A 19 -16.91 8.71 -7.47
C LYS A 19 -17.86 7.63 -6.94
N GLN A 20 -17.69 6.38 -7.37
CA GLN A 20 -18.35 5.26 -6.71
C GLN A 20 -17.69 5.02 -5.35
N PRO A 21 -18.46 4.95 -4.24
CA PRO A 21 -17.93 4.46 -2.98
C PRO A 21 -17.67 2.95 -3.13
N CYS A 22 -16.41 2.57 -2.96
CA CYS A 22 -15.98 1.18 -2.93
C CYS A 22 -16.32 0.55 -1.57
N ASP A 23 -17.60 0.40 -1.26
CA ASP A 23 -18.05 -0.32 -0.06
C ASP A 23 -18.10 -1.82 -0.32
N SER A 24 -16.92 -2.44 -0.41
CA SER A 24 -16.75 -3.89 -0.32
C SER A 24 -16.04 -4.21 0.99
N ARG A 25 -16.73 -3.96 2.11
CA ARG A 25 -16.23 -4.30 3.45
C ARG A 25 -16.43 -5.80 3.69
N THR A 26 -15.66 -6.62 2.98
CA THR A 26 -15.44 -8.01 3.36
C THR A 26 -14.59 -7.97 4.63
N THR A 27 -15.16 -8.39 5.76
CA THR A 27 -14.44 -8.48 7.05
C THR A 27 -13.37 -9.56 6.94
N LYS A 28 -12.21 -9.20 6.38
CA LYS A 28 -11.01 -10.03 6.41
C LYS A 28 -10.69 -10.33 7.87
N LYS A 29 -10.48 -11.61 8.17
CA LYS A 29 -10.03 -12.10 9.48
C LYS A 29 -8.66 -11.48 9.78
N THR A 30 -8.66 -10.39 10.54
CA THR A 30 -7.44 -9.66 10.92
C THR A 30 -6.63 -10.52 11.88
N LYS A 31 -5.33 -10.66 11.64
CA LYS A 31 -4.43 -11.36 12.58
C LYS A 31 -4.38 -10.59 13.90
N GLU A 32 -4.15 -11.29 15.01
CA GLU A 32 -4.02 -10.68 16.33
C GLU A 32 -2.91 -9.61 16.34
N PRO A 33 -3.13 -8.46 16.99
CA PRO A 33 -2.13 -7.40 17.08
C PRO A 33 -0.88 -7.89 17.82
N ARG A 34 0.27 -7.32 17.48
CA ARG A 34 1.57 -7.67 18.09
C ARG A 34 2.22 -6.47 18.75
N GLN A 35 3.00 -6.70 19.79
CA GLN A 35 3.75 -5.64 20.47
C GLN A 35 5.26 -5.85 20.28
N ALA A 36 5.95 -4.81 19.84
CA ALA A 36 7.40 -4.83 19.61
C ALA A 36 7.97 -3.40 19.59
N VAL A 37 9.30 -3.29 19.57
CA VAL A 37 9.97 -2.00 19.28
C VAL A 37 9.93 -1.75 17.79
N CYS A 38 9.42 -0.60 17.38
CA CYS A 38 9.41 -0.22 15.97
C CYS A 38 10.82 0.14 15.48
N PRO A 39 11.39 -0.55 14.47
CA PRO A 39 12.67 -0.18 13.89
C PRO A 39 12.68 1.21 13.22
N SER A 40 11.51 1.71 12.82
CA SER A 40 11.40 3.03 12.16
C SER A 40 11.40 4.20 13.15
N CYS A 41 10.70 4.10 14.28
CA CYS A 41 10.58 5.21 15.23
C CYS A 41 11.19 4.94 16.61
N GLY A 42 11.67 3.73 16.88
CA GLY A 42 12.28 3.31 18.15
C GLY A 42 11.31 3.14 19.32
N HIS A 43 10.01 3.38 19.14
CA HIS A 43 9.02 3.27 20.21
C HIS A 43 8.54 1.82 20.36
N TYR A 44 8.31 1.39 21.60
CA TYR A 44 7.56 0.16 21.89
C TYR A 44 6.08 0.41 21.62
N ALA A 45 5.51 -0.29 20.65
CA ALA A 45 4.18 -0.01 20.13
C ALA A 45 3.44 -1.29 19.74
N GLU A 46 2.12 -1.16 19.61
CA GLU A 46 1.28 -2.17 18.97
C GLU A 46 1.37 -2.07 17.44
N PHE A 47 1.25 -3.23 16.80
CA PHE A 47 1.31 -3.43 15.38
C PHE A 47 0.02 -4.09 14.90
N VAL A 48 -0.69 -3.40 14.01
CA VAL A 48 -1.96 -3.87 13.45
C VAL A 48 -1.69 -4.57 12.12
N HIS A 49 -2.25 -5.77 11.93
CA HIS A 49 -2.17 -6.46 10.64
C HIS A 49 -3.00 -5.70 9.60
N ILE A 50 -2.35 -5.26 8.52
CA ILE A 50 -3.01 -4.51 7.44
C ILE A 50 -3.22 -5.33 6.17
N GLY A 51 -2.58 -6.50 6.08
CA GLY A 51 -2.74 -7.39 4.94
C GLY A 51 -1.55 -8.34 4.76
N ASP A 52 -1.57 -9.09 3.67
CA ASP A 52 -0.50 -10.00 3.32
C ASP A 52 0.06 -9.60 1.95
N GLN A 53 1.38 -9.64 1.82
CA GLN A 53 2.10 -9.46 0.57
C GLN A 53 2.42 -10.83 -0.01
N HIS A 54 2.11 -11.01 -1.30
CA HIS A 54 2.35 -12.25 -2.02
C HIS A 54 3.50 -12.07 -3.01
N TRP A 55 4.52 -12.90 -2.86
CA TRP A 55 5.68 -12.97 -3.75
C TRP A 55 5.58 -14.22 -4.62
N PRO A 56 5.92 -14.13 -5.92
CA PRO A 56 6.06 -15.32 -6.75
C PRO A 56 7.12 -16.26 -6.16
N ALA A 57 6.87 -17.58 -6.20
CA ALA A 57 7.77 -18.61 -5.66
C ALA A 57 9.25 -18.41 -6.03
N ARG A 58 9.54 -18.09 -7.30
CA ARG A 58 10.92 -17.83 -7.77
C ARG A 58 11.59 -16.64 -7.06
N VAL A 59 10.83 -15.59 -6.75
CA VAL A 59 11.33 -14.38 -6.09
C VAL A 59 11.52 -14.65 -4.60
N ALA A 60 10.53 -15.30 -3.97
CA ALA A 60 10.58 -15.70 -2.58
C ALA A 60 11.80 -16.59 -2.30
N ALA A 61 12.02 -17.62 -3.14
CA ALA A 61 13.18 -18.50 -3.04
C ALA A 61 14.52 -17.78 -3.24
N ALA A 62 14.62 -16.90 -4.23
CA ALA A 62 15.84 -16.14 -4.49
C ALA A 62 16.20 -15.17 -3.35
N ALA A 63 15.20 -14.60 -2.68
CA ALA A 63 15.38 -13.70 -1.54
C ALA A 63 15.44 -14.42 -0.18
N GLY A 64 15.21 -15.75 -0.14
CA GLY A 64 15.17 -16.52 1.10
C GLY A 64 14.02 -16.12 2.03
N ILE A 65 12.88 -15.69 1.48
CA ILE A 65 11.70 -15.25 2.23
C ILE A 65 10.48 -16.14 1.93
N PRO A 66 9.44 -16.16 2.79
CA PRO A 66 8.17 -16.82 2.47
C PRO A 66 7.44 -16.17 1.28
N GLU A 67 6.68 -16.97 0.53
CA GLU A 67 5.83 -16.47 -0.55
C GLU A 67 4.69 -15.57 -0.06
N VAL A 68 4.25 -15.74 1.19
CA VAL A 68 3.21 -14.91 1.80
C VAL A 68 3.76 -14.30 3.08
N MET A 69 3.75 -12.97 3.15
CA MET A 69 4.34 -12.21 4.25
C MET A 69 3.31 -11.26 4.84
N ALA A 70 3.05 -11.35 6.14
CA ALA A 70 2.15 -10.41 6.79
C ALA A 70 2.77 -9.01 6.82
N LEU A 71 1.94 -8.00 6.56
CA LEU A 71 2.27 -6.59 6.71
C LEU A 71 1.58 -6.05 7.95
N TRP A 72 2.34 -5.28 8.70
CA TRP A 72 1.98 -4.73 9.99
C TRP A 72 2.19 -3.22 9.98
N ASN A 73 1.30 -2.47 10.63
CA ASN A 73 1.40 -1.02 10.74
C ASN A 73 1.62 -0.61 12.20
N CYS A 74 2.63 0.21 12.44
CA CYS A 74 2.91 0.75 13.78
C CYS A 74 1.89 1.83 14.14
N ILE A 75 1.20 1.70 15.27
CA ILE A 75 0.18 2.68 15.68
C ILE A 75 0.75 4.07 16.05
N VAL A 76 2.08 4.19 16.24
CA VAL A 76 2.73 5.44 16.67
C VAL A 76 3.17 6.30 15.48
N CYS A 77 3.84 5.70 14.50
CA CYS A 77 4.41 6.42 13.35
C CYS A 77 3.83 6.01 12.01
N GLU A 78 2.85 5.11 12.01
CA GLU A 78 2.15 4.58 10.82
C GLU A 78 3.08 3.91 9.79
N SER A 79 4.30 3.58 10.18
CA SER A 79 5.25 2.85 9.32
C SER A 79 4.75 1.44 9.07
N THR A 80 4.79 1.02 7.82
CA THR A 80 4.43 -0.35 7.40
C THR A 80 5.68 -1.21 7.40
N LEU A 81 5.63 -2.30 8.15
CA LEU A 81 6.70 -3.28 8.30
C LEU A 81 6.21 -4.65 7.86
N SER A 82 7.14 -5.44 7.33
CA SER A 82 6.87 -6.85 7.10
C SER A 82 7.02 -7.65 8.39
N GLU A 83 6.43 -8.84 8.43
CA GLU A 83 6.59 -9.75 9.58
C GLU A 83 8.06 -10.04 9.89
N ILE A 84 8.92 -10.15 8.88
CA ILE A 84 10.35 -10.40 9.08
C ILE A 84 11.03 -9.21 9.77
N ASP A 85 10.66 -7.98 9.42
CA ASP A 85 11.26 -6.77 10.01
C ASP A 85 10.86 -6.58 11.48
N LEU A 86 9.75 -7.20 11.92
CA LEU A 86 9.26 -7.09 13.29
C LEU A 86 9.95 -8.06 14.27
N PHE A 87 10.52 -9.17 13.78
CA PHE A 87 11.13 -10.24 14.60
C PHE A 87 12.63 -10.45 14.35
N ARG A 88 13.27 -9.56 13.59
CA ARG A 88 14.73 -9.53 13.44
C ARG A 88 15.37 -8.82 14.63
#